data_AF-A0A150F7Y7-F1
#
_entry.id   AF-A0A150F7Y7-F1
#
_cell.length_a   1.000
_cell.length_b   1.000
_cell.length_c   1.000
_cell.angle_alpha   90.00
_cell.angle_beta   90.00
_cell.angle_gamma   90.00
#
_symmetry.space_group_name_H-M   'P 1'
#
loop_
_entity.id
_entity.type
_entity.pdbx_description
1 polymer ?
#
loop_
_entity_poly.entity_id
_entity_poly.type
_entity_poly.pdbx_seq_one_letter_code
_entity_poly.pdbx_strand_id
1 'polypeptide(L)' 'MTYASPQVDYSVNPMIEDQAWFLVFSAVLLALGATVVLGSAVWCIAHGHGAFSGHVKWNDGIDIGIECKN' A
#
# COMPACT_ATOMS: atom_id res chain seq x y z
N MET A 1 4.47 -13.12 -56.74
CA MET A 1 3.76 -12.08 -55.94
C MET A 1 4.05 -12.39 -54.49
N THR A 2 5.00 -11.68 -53.89
CA THR A 2 5.43 -11.93 -52.50
C THR A 2 4.58 -11.07 -51.58
N TYR A 3 3.76 -11.69 -50.74
CA TYR A 3 2.95 -10.99 -49.75
C TYR A 3 3.83 -10.65 -48.54
N ALA A 4 4.01 -9.36 -48.25
CA ALA A 4 4.63 -8.89 -47.02
C ALA A 4 3.53 -8.59 -46.00
N SER A 5 3.52 -9.29 -44.87
CA SER A 5 2.59 -8.98 -43.79
C SER A 5 3.01 -7.70 -43.06
N PRO A 6 2.06 -6.88 -42.59
CA PRO A 6 2.38 -5.72 -41.76
C PRO A 6 3.08 -6.19 -40.48
N GLN A 7 4.22 -5.58 -40.19
CA GLN A 7 4.92 -5.80 -38.92
C GLN A 7 4.24 -4.95 -37.85
N VAL A 8 3.94 -5.55 -36.71
CA VAL A 8 3.45 -4.81 -35.54
C VAL A 8 4.67 -4.20 -34.87
N ASP A 9 4.78 -2.88 -34.85
CA ASP A 9 5.84 -2.17 -34.13
C ASP A 9 5.63 -2.33 -32.61
N TYR A 10 6.34 -3.28 -32.01
CA TYR A 10 6.47 -3.41 -30.55
C TYR A 10 7.53 -2.43 -30.08
N SER A 11 7.25 -1.13 -30.18
CA SER A 11 8.05 -0.14 -29.46
C SER A 11 7.84 -0.38 -27.96
N VAL A 12 8.76 -1.12 -27.34
CA VAL A 12 8.79 -1.30 -25.88
C VAL A 12 9.10 0.08 -25.33
N ASN A 13 8.07 0.76 -24.85
CA ASN A 13 8.20 2.11 -24.36
C ASN A 13 8.80 1.99 -22.94
N PRO A 14 10.10 2.25 -22.72
CA PRO A 14 10.77 1.95 -21.44
C PRO A 14 10.13 2.72 -20.28
N MET A 15 9.50 3.86 -20.60
CA MET A 15 8.75 4.67 -19.67
C MET A 15 7.56 3.95 -19.02
N ILE A 16 7.05 2.84 -19.58
CA ILE A 16 5.92 2.08 -19.01
C ILE A 16 6.41 1.00 -18.02
N GLU A 17 7.58 0.38 -18.27
CA GLU A 17 8.13 -0.66 -17.39
C GLU A 17 8.66 -0.09 -16.07
N ASP A 18 9.28 1.10 -16.09
CA ASP A 18 9.82 1.73 -14.86
C ASP A 18 8.72 2.15 -13.86
N GLN A 19 7.46 2.32 -14.31
CA GLN A 19 6.35 2.75 -13.44
C GLN A 19 5.69 1.58 -12.72
N ALA A 20 5.88 0.34 -13.21
CA ALA A 20 5.26 -0.84 -12.62
C ALA A 20 5.75 -1.06 -11.18
N TRP A 21 7.02 -0.74 -10.90
CA TRP A 21 7.57 -0.88 -9.55
C TRP A 21 6.92 0.08 -8.55
N PHE A 22 6.60 1.31 -8.97
CA PHE A 22 5.89 2.27 -8.13
C PHE A 22 4.53 1.73 -7.65
N LEU A 23 3.81 1.00 -8.52
CA LEU A 23 2.57 0.34 -8.14
C LEU A 23 2.80 -0.73 -7.07
N VAL A 24 3.83 -1.56 -7.22
CA VAL A 24 4.22 -2.57 -6.21
C VAL A 24 4.55 -1.91 -4.88
N PHE A 25 5.33 -0.83 -4.88
CA PHE A 25 5.65 -0.06 -3.68
C PHE A 25 4.39 0.43 -2.96
N SER A 26 3.47 1.06 -3.71
CA SER A 26 2.24 1.60 -3.15
C SER A 26 1.34 0.49 -2.58
N ALA A 27 1.26 -0.66 -3.26
CA ALA A 27 0.50 -1.82 -2.78
C ALA A 27 1.06 -2.35 -1.44
N VAL A 28 2.38 -2.39 -1.28
CA VAL A 28 3.02 -2.81 -0.02
C VAL A 28 2.72 -1.83 1.11
N LEU A 29 2.82 -0.51 0.86
CA LEU A 29 2.49 0.51 1.87
C LEU A 29 1.02 0.45 2.29
N LEU A 30 0.11 0.27 1.33
CA LEU A 30 -1.32 0.12 1.62
C LEU A 30 -1.61 -1.15 2.41
N ALA A 31 -0.96 -2.27 2.07
CA ALA A 31 -1.10 -3.51 2.81
C ALA A 31 -0.60 -3.37 4.25
N LEU A 32 0.57 -2.77 4.48
CA LEU A 32 1.09 -2.51 5.81
C LEU A 32 0.17 -1.58 6.60
N GLY A 33 -0.29 -0.48 6.01
CA GLY A 33 -1.26 0.42 6.65
C GLY A 33 -2.56 -0.30 7.02
N ALA A 34 -3.11 -1.11 6.11
CA ALA A 34 -4.32 -1.88 6.36
C ALA A 34 -4.16 -2.89 7.51
N THR A 35 -3.02 -3.58 7.59
CA THR A 35 -2.77 -4.54 8.69
C THR A 35 -2.71 -3.87 10.05
N VAL A 36 -2.14 -2.67 10.16
CA VAL A 36 -2.09 -1.91 11.43
C VAL A 36 -3.49 -1.47 11.83
N VAL A 37 -4.28 -0.95 10.90
CA VAL A 37 -5.66 -0.50 11.17
C VAL A 37 -6.55 -1.70 11.55
N LEU A 38 -6.51 -2.79 10.78
CA LEU A 38 -7.30 -4.00 11.09
C LEU A 38 -6.86 -4.64 12.40
N GLY A 39 -5.56 -4.68 12.69
CA GLY A 39 -5.02 -5.17 13.97
C GLY A 39 -5.54 -4.35 15.15
N SER A 40 -5.56 -3.02 15.02
CA SER A 40 -6.12 -2.14 16.04
C SER A 40 -7.64 -2.33 16.22
N ALA A 41 -8.39 -2.54 15.13
CA ALA A 41 -9.82 -2.81 15.20
C ALA A 41 -10.12 -4.14 15.92
N VAL A 42 -9.40 -5.22 15.59
CA VAL A 42 -9.51 -6.51 16.28
C VAL A 42 -9.17 -6.36 17.76
N TRP A 43 -8.15 -5.57 18.10
CA TRP A 43 -7.79 -5.28 19.48
C TRP A 43 -8.91 -4.57 20.23
N CYS A 44 -9.54 -3.57 19.62
CA CYS A 44 -10.69 -2.87 20.21
C CYS A 44 -11.85 -3.84 20.51
N ILE A 45 -12.14 -4.78 19.60
CA ILE A 45 -13.20 -5.77 19.81
C ILE A 45 -12.84 -6.74 20.94
N ALA A 46 -11.60 -7.23 20.98
CA ALA A 46 -11.17 -8.24 21.95
C ALA A 46 -10.97 -7.68 23.37
N HIS A 47 -10.46 -6.46 23.50
CA HIS A 47 -10.09 -5.87 24.80
C HIS A 47 -11.03 -4.73 25.25
N GLY A 48 -12.04 -4.37 24.42
CA GLY A 48 -13.21 -3.54 24.77
C GLY A 48 -12.95 -2.05 24.98
N HIS A 49 -11.84 -1.68 25.62
CA HIS A 49 -11.59 -0.31 26.08
C HIS A 49 -10.09 -0.05 26.29
N GLY A 50 -9.61 1.07 25.75
CA GLY A 50 -8.22 1.54 25.90
C GLY A 50 -7.63 2.13 24.62
N ALA A 51 -6.43 2.69 24.74
CA ALA A 51 -5.62 3.05 23.58
C ALA A 51 -4.91 1.79 23.05
N PHE A 52 -4.84 1.63 21.73
CA PHE A 52 -3.97 0.62 21.13
C PHE A 52 -2.52 0.95 21.53
N SER A 53 -1.84 0.02 22.23
CA SER A 53 -0.48 0.23 22.76
C SER A 53 0.58 0.51 21.68
N GLY A 54 0.22 0.36 20.40
CA GLY A 54 1.04 0.78 19.26
C GLY A 54 0.91 2.27 18.98
N HIS A 55 1.52 3.11 19.83
CA HIS A 55 1.71 4.52 19.52
C HIS A 55 2.89 4.64 18.54
N VAL A 56 2.61 4.93 17.26
CA VAL A 56 3.67 5.08 16.25
C VAL A 56 4.00 6.56 16.14
N LYS A 57 5.12 6.96 16.76
CA LYS A 57 5.64 8.32 16.72
C LYS A 57 6.94 8.36 15.93
N TRP A 58 6.93 9.08 14.82
CA TRP A 58 8.13 9.42 14.07
C TRP A 58 8.66 10.77 14.56
N ASN A 59 9.98 10.86 14.83
CA ASN A 59 10.61 12.02 15.48
C ASN A 59 10.34 13.37 14.78
N ASP A 60 10.09 13.38 13.47
CA ASP A 60 9.93 14.60 12.66
C ASP A 60 8.65 14.60 11.80
N GLY A 61 7.52 14.09 12.30
CA GLY A 61 6.27 14.34 11.58
C GLY A 61 5.02 13.66 12.10
N ILE A 62 4.94 12.33 11.90
CA ILE A 62 3.68 11.61 12.04
C ILE A 62 3.60 10.96 13.42
N ASP A 63 2.59 11.39 14.18
CA ASP A 63 2.17 10.78 15.45
C ASP A 63 0.76 10.20 15.22
N ILE A 64 0.66 8.88 15.25
CA ILE A 64 -0.61 8.16 15.05
C ILE A 64 -0.95 7.43 16.35
N GLY A 65 -1.90 7.98 17.09
CA GLY A 65 -2.58 7.31 18.18
C GLY A 65 -3.91 6.72 17.71
N ILE A 66 -4.11 5.42 17.89
CA ILE A 66 -5.40 4.78 17.66
C ILE A 66 -6.06 4.50 19.01
N GLU A 67 -7.14 5.22 19.31
CA GLU A 67 -7.95 5.03 20.51
C GLU A 67 -9.21 4.22 20.19
N CYS A 68 -9.51 3.21 21.02
CA CYS A 68 -10.78 2.50 20.96
C CYS A 68 -11.80 3.29 21.81
N LYS A 69 -12.74 3.98 21.16
CA LYS A 69 -13.79 4.75 21.82
C LYS A 69 -15.12 4.02 21.73
N ASN A 70 -15.79 3.91 22.87
CA ASN A 70 -17.09 3.24 23.05
C ASN A 70 -18.25 4.11 22.55
#